data_AF-A0ABD5SC87-F1
#
_entry.id   AF-A0ABD5SC87-F1
#
_cell.length_a   1.000
_cell.length_b   1.000
_cell.length_c   1.000
_cell.angle_alpha   90.00
_cell.angle_beta   90.00
_cell.angle_gamma   90.00
#
_symmetry.space_group_name_H-M   'P 1'
#
loop_
_entity.id
_entity.type
_entity.pdbx_description
1 polymer ?
#
loop_
_entity_poly.entity_id
_entity_poly.type
_entity_poly.pdbx_seq_one_letter_code
_entity_poly.pdbx_strand_id
1 'polypeptide(L)'
;ALADLAARTSRTADKANARDGSGDGARTGTATGIEAGAAADGSPVTVVYATRDTTADWEPVVERAEALGFPTVPLESDHFFVGRAGEVGETVADALVPRLHE
;
A
#
# COMPACT_ATOMS: atom_id res chain seq x y z
N ALA A 1 -12.22 3.29 -25.66
CA ALA A 1 -11.42 4.27 -24.92
C ALA A 1 -11.39 3.98 -23.40
N LEU A 2 -11.18 2.72 -23.00
CA LEU A 2 -10.91 2.30 -21.61
C LEU A 2 -9.74 1.30 -21.56
N ALA A 3 -9.51 0.56 -22.66
CA ALA A 3 -8.31 -0.28 -22.84
C ALA A 3 -7.01 0.51 -23.08
N ASP A 4 -7.09 1.80 -23.43
CA ASP A 4 -5.92 2.61 -23.81
C ASP A 4 -5.16 3.19 -22.61
N LEU A 5 -5.79 3.21 -21.42
CA LEU A 5 -5.17 3.76 -20.20
C LEU A 5 -4.29 2.72 -19.47
N ALA A 6 -4.68 1.44 -19.51
CA ALA A 6 -3.89 0.33 -18.97
C ALA A 6 -2.64 -0.01 -19.79
N ALA A 7 -2.53 0.50 -21.03
CA ALA A 7 -1.35 0.30 -21.86
C ALA A 7 -0.27 1.38 -21.63
N ARG A 8 -0.64 2.54 -21.09
CA ARG A 8 0.30 3.65 -20.80
C ARG A 8 1.15 3.40 -19.56
N THR A 9 0.72 2.52 -18.66
CA THR A 9 1.45 2.09 -17.45
C THR A 9 2.69 1.23 -17.74
N SER A 10 2.88 0.75 -18.98
CA SER A 10 3.94 -0.23 -19.28
C SER A 10 5.18 0.31 -19.99
N ARG A 11 5.22 1.59 -20.43
CA ARG A 11 6.29 2.09 -21.32
C ARG A 11 7.35 2.98 -20.66
N THR A 12 7.17 3.45 -19.43
CA THR A 12 8.15 4.32 -18.77
C THR A 12 9.25 3.56 -18.01
N ALA A 13 9.15 2.23 -17.87
CA ALA A 13 10.07 1.44 -17.03
C ALA A 13 11.31 0.85 -17.76
N ASP A 14 11.40 0.91 -19.09
CA ASP A 14 12.40 0.12 -19.84
C ASP A 14 13.76 0.80 -20.10
N LYS A 15 14.04 1.99 -19.54
CA LYS A 15 15.25 2.76 -19.93
C LYS A 15 16.34 2.96 -18.89
N ALA A 16 16.27 2.34 -17.71
CA ALA A 16 17.33 2.53 -16.72
C ALA A 16 17.52 1.32 -15.81
N ASN A 17 18.19 0.25 -16.28
CA ASN A 17 19.20 -0.37 -15.42
C ASN A 17 20.15 -1.29 -16.18
N ALA A 18 21.37 -0.83 -16.38
CA ALA A 18 22.48 -1.67 -16.81
C ALA A 18 23.59 -1.62 -15.75
N ARG A 19 23.76 -2.74 -15.01
CA ARG A 19 24.92 -3.19 -14.19
C ARG A 19 25.25 -2.32 -12.95
N ASP A 20 25.86 -2.80 -11.86
CA ASP A 20 26.59 -4.00 -11.42
C ASP A 20 26.22 -4.28 -9.92
N GLY A 21 26.29 -5.50 -9.36
CA GLY A 21 27.50 -6.09 -8.76
C GLY A 21 27.60 -5.91 -7.22
N SER A 22 27.26 -6.95 -6.45
CA SER A 22 27.76 -7.26 -5.07
C SER A 22 27.07 -6.68 -3.82
N GLY A 23 26.44 -7.57 -3.03
CA GLY A 23 26.69 -7.68 -1.58
C GLY A 23 25.70 -7.06 -0.58
N ASP A 24 25.08 -7.95 0.21
CA ASP A 24 24.35 -7.77 1.48
C ASP A 24 22.85 -7.44 1.45
N GLY A 25 22.08 -8.32 2.09
CA GLY A 25 20.66 -8.60 1.82
C GLY A 25 19.66 -7.77 2.62
N ALA A 26 19.65 -6.45 2.42
CA ALA A 26 18.45 -5.68 2.66
C ALA A 26 17.57 -5.80 1.40
N ARG A 27 16.39 -6.41 1.50
CA ARG A 27 15.36 -6.26 0.46
C ARG A 27 14.85 -4.82 0.49
N THR A 28 15.63 -3.88 -0.02
CA THR A 28 15.22 -2.52 -0.32
C THR A 28 14.36 -2.56 -1.56
N GLY A 29 13.10 -2.94 -1.40
CA GLY A 29 12.08 -2.66 -2.41
C GLY A 29 11.90 -1.14 -2.45
N THR A 30 12.35 -0.49 -3.51
CA THR A 30 11.95 0.89 -3.81
C THR A 30 10.43 0.89 -3.96
N ALA A 31 9.71 1.42 -2.97
CA ALA A 31 8.27 1.62 -3.06
C ALA A 31 7.99 2.51 -4.27
N THR A 32 7.54 1.85 -5.32
CA THR A 32 7.08 2.50 -6.55
C THR A 32 5.65 2.91 -6.26
N GLY A 33 5.30 4.17 -6.52
CA GLY A 33 4.04 4.81 -6.13
C GLY A 33 2.85 3.86 -6.01
N ILE A 34 2.28 3.79 -4.80
CA ILE A 34 1.12 2.95 -4.53
C ILE A 34 -0.13 3.77 -4.85
N GLU A 35 -0.70 3.52 -6.02
CA GLU A 35 -2.03 4.02 -6.35
C GLU A 35 -3.07 3.14 -5.66
N ALA A 36 -4.05 3.76 -5.00
CA ALA A 36 -5.21 3.03 -4.49
C ALA A 36 -6.01 2.49 -5.69
N GLY A 37 -5.77 1.22 -6.05
CA GLY A 37 -6.56 0.51 -7.04
C GLY A 37 -8.03 0.50 -6.64
N ALA A 38 -8.93 0.58 -7.62
CA ALA A 38 -10.36 0.43 -7.35
C ALA A 38 -10.59 -0.95 -6.71
N ALA A 39 -11.09 -0.96 -5.47
CA ALA A 39 -11.54 -2.18 -4.83
C ALA A 39 -12.57 -2.87 -5.75
N ALA A 40 -12.40 -4.17 -5.98
CA ALA A 40 -13.38 -4.94 -6.74
C ALA A 40 -14.75 -4.81 -6.06
N ASP A 41 -15.74 -4.43 -6.84
CA ASP A 41 -17.08 -4.01 -6.41
C ASP A 41 -17.62 -4.92 -5.29
N GLY A 42 -17.78 -4.36 -4.09
CA GLY A 42 -18.37 -5.03 -2.92
C GLY A 42 -17.39 -5.63 -1.90
N SER A 43 -16.08 -5.64 -2.17
CA SER A 43 -15.10 -6.10 -1.16
C SER A 43 -14.95 -5.09 -0.02
N PRO A 44 -15.03 -5.52 1.24
CA PRO A 44 -14.77 -4.64 2.37
C PRO A 44 -13.30 -4.24 2.43
N VAL A 45 -13.04 -2.94 2.53
CA VAL A 45 -11.70 -2.36 2.57
C VAL A 45 -11.49 -1.59 3.88
N THR A 46 -10.29 -1.67 4.44
CA THR A 46 -9.79 -0.80 5.52
C THR A 46 -8.32 -0.53 5.26
N VAL A 47 -7.91 0.74 5.32
CA VAL A 47 -6.54 1.16 5.05
C VAL A 47 -5.82 1.44 6.36
N VAL A 48 -4.78 0.67 6.65
CA VAL A 48 -3.88 0.90 7.78
C VAL A 48 -2.57 1.46 7.23
N TYR A 49 -2.09 2.57 7.78
CA TYR A 49 -0.90 3.26 7.27
C TYR A 49 0.03 3.73 8.39
N ALA A 50 1.31 3.88 8.06
CA ALA A 50 2.34 4.36 8.96
C ALA A 50 2.54 5.87 8.78
N THR A 51 2.32 6.67 9.83
CA THR A 51 2.35 8.15 9.75
C THR A 51 3.75 8.71 9.48
N ARG A 52 4.81 7.95 9.75
CA ARG A 52 6.21 8.33 9.47
C ARG A 52 6.81 7.52 8.33
N ASP A 53 5.98 6.86 7.53
CA ASP A 53 6.42 6.21 6.31
C ASP A 53 6.87 7.26 5.28
N THR A 54 8.15 7.21 4.93
CA THR A 54 8.77 8.04 3.88
C THR A 54 9.12 7.22 2.63
N THR A 55 8.75 5.94 2.62
CA THR A 55 9.03 4.99 1.55
C THR A 55 7.84 4.92 0.61
N ALA A 56 6.63 4.72 1.14
CA ALA A 56 5.39 4.75 0.36
C ALA A 56 4.71 6.12 0.43
N ASP A 57 4.20 6.59 -0.71
CA ASP A 57 3.31 7.75 -0.77
C ASP A 57 1.91 7.34 -0.27
N TRP A 58 1.71 7.33 1.05
CA TRP A 58 0.47 6.88 1.68
C TRP A 58 -0.64 7.93 1.69
N GLU A 59 -0.30 9.22 1.65
CA GLU A 59 -1.28 10.32 1.71
C GLU A 59 -2.33 10.22 0.59
N PRO A 60 -1.96 10.00 -0.71
CA PRO A 60 -2.95 9.84 -1.78
C PRO A 60 -3.87 8.63 -1.59
N VAL A 61 -3.38 7.56 -0.96
CA VAL A 61 -4.16 6.35 -0.68
C VAL A 61 -5.20 6.63 0.40
N VAL A 62 -4.82 7.34 1.46
CA VAL A 62 -5.72 7.76 2.54
C VAL A 62 -6.78 8.72 2.01
N GLU A 63 -6.38 9.75 1.27
CA GLU A 63 -7.32 10.70 0.64
C GLU A 63 -8.34 9.98 -0.25
N ARG A 64 -7.88 8.98 -1.02
CA ARG A 64 -8.77 8.19 -1.88
C ARG A 64 -9.71 7.30 -1.06
N ALA A 65 -9.22 6.66 -0.02
CA ALA A 65 -10.01 5.81 0.87
C ALA A 65 -11.13 6.62 1.55
N GLU A 66 -10.78 7.79 2.09
CA GLU A 66 -11.73 8.71 2.71
C GLU A 66 -12.77 9.22 1.70
N ALA A 67 -12.35 9.59 0.49
CA ALA A 67 -13.26 10.00 -0.58
C ALA A 67 -14.26 8.90 -1.00
N LEU A 68 -13.91 7.63 -0.79
CA LEU A 68 -14.75 6.47 -1.06
C LEU A 68 -15.53 5.99 0.19
N GLY A 69 -15.33 6.63 1.35
CA GLY A 69 -15.95 6.26 2.61
C GLY A 69 -15.36 4.99 3.24
N PHE A 70 -14.17 4.57 2.83
CA PHE A 70 -13.47 3.45 3.46
C PHE A 70 -12.77 3.90 4.76
N PRO A 71 -12.81 3.08 5.82
CA PRO A 71 -12.10 3.39 7.06
C PRO A 71 -10.58 3.47 6.84
N THR A 72 -9.96 4.45 7.47
CA THR A 72 -8.51 4.67 7.52
C THR A 72 -8.03 4.64 8.97
N VAL A 73 -6.89 3.99 9.24
CA VAL A 73 -6.31 3.88 10.59
C VAL A 73 -4.82 4.27 10.56
N PRO A 74 -4.44 5.41 11.16
CA PRO A 74 -3.04 5.78 11.33
C PRO A 74 -2.37 4.98 12.44
N LEU A 75 -1.12 4.57 12.21
CA LEU A 75 -0.23 4.03 13.23
C LEU A 75 1.09 4.80 13.24
N GLU A 76 1.58 5.13 14.44
CA GLU A 76 2.81 5.92 14.64
C GLU A 76 4.10 5.12 14.35
N SER A 77 4.32 4.73 13.10
CA SER A 77 5.43 3.87 12.71
C SER A 77 6.13 4.26 11.42
N ASP A 78 7.20 3.54 11.12
CA ASP A 78 7.86 3.54 9.82
C ASP A 78 7.21 2.51 8.87
N HIS A 79 7.65 2.50 7.61
CA HIS A 79 7.17 1.61 6.55
C HIS A 79 7.09 0.13 6.95
N PHE A 80 8.00 -0.34 7.81
CA PHE A 80 8.14 -1.75 8.17
C PHE A 80 7.38 -2.11 9.46
N PHE A 81 6.83 -1.13 10.16
CA PHE A 81 6.17 -1.32 11.45
C PHE A 81 7.03 -2.08 12.48
N VAL A 82 8.35 -1.83 12.50
CA VAL A 82 9.29 -2.58 13.33
C VAL A 82 8.89 -2.51 14.80
N GLY A 83 8.77 -3.67 15.45
CA GLY A 83 8.37 -3.78 16.86
C GLY A 83 6.88 -3.57 17.12
N ARG A 84 6.07 -3.36 16.08
CA ARG A 84 4.61 -3.09 16.19
C ARG A 84 3.73 -4.14 15.51
N ALA A 85 4.29 -5.30 15.18
CA ALA A 85 3.52 -6.39 14.55
C ALA A 85 2.26 -6.78 15.35
N GLY A 86 2.30 -6.70 16.69
CA GLY A 86 1.12 -6.91 17.54
C GLY A 86 0.04 -5.85 17.34
N GLU A 87 0.40 -4.56 17.43
CA GLU A 87 -0.51 -3.42 17.21
C GLU A 87 -1.14 -3.44 15.81
N VAL A 88 -0.33 -3.72 14.78
CA VAL A 88 -0.82 -3.89 13.41
C VAL A 88 -1.76 -5.09 13.31
N GLY A 89 -1.39 -6.21 13.93
CA GLY A 89 -2.19 -7.43 13.92
C GLY A 89 -3.55 -7.25 14.58
N GLU A 90 -3.60 -6.60 15.73
CA GLU A 90 -4.85 -6.26 16.43
C GLU A 90 -5.72 -5.33 15.58
N THR A 91 -5.13 -4.27 15.02
CA THR A 91 -5.85 -3.32 14.14
C THR A 91 -6.48 -4.01 12.93
N VAL A 92 -5.72 -4.89 12.27
CA VAL A 92 -6.21 -5.65 11.11
C VAL A 92 -7.25 -6.69 11.53
N ALA A 93 -7.06 -7.35 12.67
CA ALA A 93 -8.03 -8.30 13.20
C ALA A 93 -9.36 -7.60 13.51
N ASP A 94 -9.35 -6.43 14.16
CA ASP A 94 -10.57 -5.66 14.46
C ASP A 94 -11.34 -5.28 13.20
N ALA A 95 -10.65 -5.01 12.08
CA ALA A 95 -11.28 -4.72 10.79
C ALA A 95 -11.87 -5.99 10.11
N LEU A 96 -11.25 -7.15 10.31
CA LEU A 96 -11.61 -8.41 9.65
C LEU A 96 -12.63 -9.25 10.45
N VAL A 97 -12.51 -9.32 11.77
CA VAL A 97 -13.34 -10.17 12.66
C VAL A 97 -14.84 -10.01 12.41
N PRO A 98 -15.40 -8.79 12.24
CA PRO A 98 -16.83 -8.62 11.95
C PRO A 98 -17.32 -9.33 10.68
N ARG A 99 -16.41 -9.70 9.77
CA ARG A 99 -16.69 -10.28 8.45
C ARG A 99 -16.35 -11.76 8.33
N LEU A 100 -15.71 -12.33 9.35
CA LEU A 100 -15.40 -13.76 9.37
C LEU A 100 -16.62 -14.63 9.74
N HIS A 101 -17.75 -14.00 10.07
CA HIS A 101 -18.98 -14.67 10.49
C HIS A 101 -20.13 -14.53 9.49
N GLU A 102 -19.86 -14.02 8.28
CA GLU A 102 -20.82 -13.92 7.17
C GLU A 102 -20.93 -15.21 6.35
#